data_AF-A0A7S1QKC4-F1
#
_entry.id   AF-A0A7S1QKC4-F1
#
_cell.length_a   1.000
_cell.length_b   1.000
_cell.length_c   1.000
_cell.angle_alpha   90.00
_cell.angle_beta   90.00
_cell.angle_gamma   90.00
#
_symmetry.space_group_name_H-M   'P 1'
#
loop_
_entity.id
_entity.type
_entity.pdbx_description
1 polymer ?
#
loop_
_entity_poly.entity_id
_entity_poly.type
_entity_poly.pdbx_seq_one_letter_code
_entity_poly.pdbx_strand_id
1 'polypeptide(L)'
;GLMSAMEMALKELRPGMRVSLRISEEWAVGPLTPEGNPSLRGAAIWVELVLHSVQNEPAPGEHPSAAAALEFALTKKQQGNTSLKGQTGADVGRAARRYEAGIEALEAVCPGAR
;
A
#
# COMPACT_ATOMS: atom_id res chain seq x y z
N GLY A 1 -2.69 7.11 -2.37
CA GLY A 1 -2.70 5.91 -3.22
C GLY A 1 -1.94 6.25 -4.47
N LEU A 2 -1.16 5.31 -4.99
CA LEU A 2 -0.42 5.49 -6.23
C LEU A 2 -1.39 5.32 -7.42
N MET A 3 -1.05 5.87 -8.58
CA MET A 3 -1.77 5.61 -9.83
C MET A 3 -1.87 4.10 -10.11
N SER A 4 -3.08 3.62 -10.44
CA SER A 4 -3.36 2.18 -10.58
C SER A 4 -2.50 1.47 -11.63
N ALA A 5 -2.16 2.14 -12.74
CA ALA A 5 -1.26 1.59 -13.75
C ALA A 5 0.14 1.27 -13.20
N MET A 6 0.66 2.14 -12.31
CA MET A 6 1.93 1.89 -11.64
C MET A 6 1.82 0.74 -10.63
N GLU A 7 0.72 0.68 -9.88
CA GLU A 7 0.48 -0.44 -8.95
C GLU A 7 0.41 -1.79 -9.68
N MET A 8 -0.18 -1.84 -10.88
CA MET A 8 -0.19 -3.03 -11.72
C MET A 8 1.22 -3.40 -12.19
N ALA A 9 1.98 -2.42 -12.70
CA ALA A 9 3.33 -2.67 -13.16
C ALA A 9 4.24 -3.19 -12.03
N LEU A 10 4.15 -2.61 -10.82
CA LEU A 10 4.97 -3.01 -9.67
C LEU A 10 4.76 -4.50 -9.28
N LYS A 11 3.57 -5.07 -9.53
CA LYS A 11 3.29 -6.49 -9.24
C LYS A 11 4.06 -7.46 -10.14
N GLU A 12 4.46 -7.00 -11.32
CA GLU A 12 5.18 -7.80 -12.32
C GLU A 12 6.70 -7.65 -12.21
N LEU A 13 7.19 -6.79 -11.31
CA LEU A 13 8.62 -6.50 -11.17
C LEU A 13 9.30 -7.41 -10.14
N ARG A 14 10.58 -7.70 -10.41
CA ARG A 14 11.51 -8.30 -9.46
C ARG A 14 12.58 -7.28 -9.07
N PRO A 15 13.19 -7.38 -7.87
CA PRO A 15 14.34 -6.55 -7.50
C PRO A 15 15.44 -6.57 -8.57
N GLY A 16 15.97 -5.39 -8.90
CA GLY A 16 16.92 -5.15 -9.97
C GLY A 16 16.31 -4.96 -11.37
N MET A 17 15.01 -5.22 -11.57
CA MET A 17 14.38 -5.03 -12.88
C MET A 17 14.15 -3.54 -13.17
N ARG A 18 14.42 -3.16 -14.43
CA ARG A 18 14.07 -1.88 -15.01
C ARG A 18 13.01 -2.08 -16.08
N VAL A 19 11.93 -1.29 -16.02
CA VAL A 19 10.89 -1.28 -17.05
C VAL A 19 10.58 0.14 -17.49
N SER A 20 10.04 0.23 -18.70
CA SER A 20 9.58 1.47 -19.31
C SER A 20 8.08 1.33 -19.58
N LEU A 21 7.26 2.10 -18.88
CA LEU A 21 5.81 2.09 -18.99
C LEU A 21 5.33 3.23 -19.88
N ARG A 22 4.45 2.92 -20.82
CA ARG A 22 3.68 3.90 -21.61
C ARG A 22 2.24 3.81 -21.14
N ILE A 23 1.76 4.85 -20.46
CA ILE A 23 0.44 4.88 -19.82
C ILE A 23 -0.41 5.89 -20.59
N SER A 24 -1.52 5.43 -21.15
CA SER A 24 -2.48 6.29 -21.84
C SER A 24 -3.23 7.21 -20.85
N GLU A 25 -3.82 8.28 -21.37
CA GLU A 25 -4.53 9.31 -20.59
C GLU A 25 -5.62 8.72 -19.67
N GLU A 26 -6.31 7.69 -20.15
CA GLU A 26 -7.38 6.96 -19.44
C GLU A 26 -6.88 6.24 -18.17
N TRP A 27 -5.62 5.79 -18.16
CA TRP A 27 -5.02 5.06 -17.02
C TRP A 27 -4.14 5.97 -16.17
N ALA A 28 -3.79 7.15 -16.67
CA ALA A 28 -2.96 8.14 -16.00
C ALA A 28 -3.77 9.06 -15.07
N VAL A 29 -4.49 8.45 -14.13
CA VAL A 29 -5.33 9.14 -13.15
C VAL A 29 -4.83 8.87 -11.74
N GLY A 30 -4.46 9.94 -11.04
CA GLY A 30 -4.04 9.90 -9.64
C GLY A 30 -2.57 10.26 -9.41
N PRO A 31 -2.10 10.09 -8.16
CA PRO A 31 -0.74 10.45 -7.76
C PRO A 31 0.36 9.63 -8.45
N LEU A 32 1.39 10.31 -8.95
CA LEU A 32 2.61 9.68 -9.46
C LEU A 32 3.54 9.17 -8.34
N THR A 33 3.44 9.78 -7.16
CA THR A 33 4.26 9.46 -5.98
C THR A 33 3.37 9.10 -4.78
N PRO A 34 3.89 8.36 -3.78
CA PRO A 34 3.17 8.11 -2.54
C PRO A 34 2.74 9.38 -1.80
N GLU A 35 3.50 10.46 -1.95
CA GLU A 35 3.28 11.78 -1.33
C GLU A 35 2.09 12.54 -1.94
N GLY A 36 1.57 12.10 -3.09
CA GLY A 36 0.38 12.68 -3.69
C GLY A 36 0.63 13.69 -4.83
N ASN A 37 1.88 14.10 -5.07
CA ASN A 37 2.23 15.16 -6.02
C ASN A 37 3.37 14.72 -6.97
N PRO A 38 3.24 14.90 -8.30
CA PRO A 38 2.08 15.39 -9.04
C PRO A 38 0.92 14.39 -9.09
N SER A 39 -0.30 14.91 -9.00
CA SER A 39 -1.52 14.16 -9.31
C SER A 39 -1.93 14.46 -10.74
N LEU A 40 -1.97 13.43 -11.57
CA LEU A 40 -2.28 13.55 -12.99
C LEU A 40 -3.77 13.26 -13.23
N ARG A 41 -4.35 13.94 -14.23
CA ARG A 41 -5.72 13.72 -14.69
C ARG A 41 -5.77 13.83 -16.21
N GLY A 42 -5.68 12.69 -16.90
CA GLY A 42 -5.82 12.64 -18.35
C GLY A 42 -4.56 13.03 -19.12
N ALA A 43 -3.37 12.66 -18.62
CA ALA A 43 -2.11 12.94 -19.30
C ALA A 43 -1.43 11.64 -19.74
N ALA A 44 -1.15 11.46 -21.03
CA ALA A 44 -0.34 10.34 -21.47
C ALA A 44 1.09 10.50 -20.92
N ILE A 45 1.60 9.48 -20.22
CA ILE A 45 2.92 9.55 -19.60
C ILE A 45 3.79 8.38 -20.01
N TRP A 46 5.09 8.67 -20.06
CA TRP A 46 6.14 7.69 -20.13
C TRP A 46 6.93 7.74 -18.82
N VAL A 47 6.98 6.60 -18.12
CA VAL A 47 7.72 6.46 -16.86
C VAL A 47 8.72 5.33 -16.98
N GLU A 48 9.95 5.55 -16.53
CA GLU A 48 10.91 4.47 -16.28
C GLU A 48 10.94 4.15 -14.79
N LEU A 49 10.81 2.86 -14.47
CA LEU A 49 10.81 2.36 -13.10
C LEU A 49 11.95 1.37 -12.92
N VAL A 50 12.64 1.48 -11.79
CA VAL A 50 13.60 0.50 -11.31
C VAL A 50 13.13 0.02 -9.95
N LEU A 51 12.86 -1.27 -9.82
CA LEU A 51 12.56 -1.86 -8.52
C LEU A 51 13.88 -2.23 -7.84
N HIS A 52 14.36 -1.42 -6.90
CA HIS A 52 15.64 -1.68 -6.23
C HIS A 52 15.56 -2.86 -5.26
N SER A 53 14.54 -2.88 -4.41
CA SER A 53 14.34 -3.88 -3.37
C SER A 53 12.86 -4.00 -3.02
N VAL A 54 12.48 -5.12 -2.41
CA VAL A 54 11.16 -5.31 -1.82
C VAL A 54 11.37 -5.63 -0.34
N GLN A 55 10.62 -4.96 0.51
CA GLN A 55 10.51 -5.33 1.92
C GLN A 55 9.07 -5.78 2.15
N ASN A 56 8.91 -7.04 2.54
CA ASN A 56 7.61 -7.55 2.92
C ASN A 56 7.18 -6.90 4.24
N GLU A 57 5.87 -6.78 4.42
CA GLU A 57 5.34 -6.43 5.72
C GLU A 57 5.74 -7.53 6.72
N PRO A 58 6.17 -7.16 7.94
CA PRO A 58 6.51 -8.15 8.98
C PRO A 58 5.28 -9.00 9.30
N ALA A 59 5.49 -10.31 9.46
CA ALA A 59 4.45 -11.19 9.96
C ALA A 59 4.15 -10.92 11.44
N PRO A 60 2.99 -11.36 11.98
CA PRO A 60 2.73 -11.27 13.41
C PRO A 60 3.86 -11.90 14.23
N GLY A 61 4.42 -11.14 15.17
CA GLY A 61 5.56 -11.56 15.99
C GLY A 61 6.95 -11.27 15.42
N GLU A 62 7.07 -10.82 14.16
CA GLU A 62 8.35 -10.39 13.56
C GLU A 62 8.68 -8.92 13.85
N HIS A 63 7.81 -8.21 14.56
CA HIS A 63 8.06 -6.83 14.96
C HIS A 63 9.18 -6.77 16.02
N PRO A 64 10.17 -5.87 15.88
CA PRO A 64 11.34 -5.82 16.76
C PRO A 64 11.00 -5.35 18.19
N SER A 65 9.83 -4.71 18.38
CA SER A 65 9.37 -4.24 19.68
C SER A 65 7.85 -4.04 19.68
N ALA A 66 7.26 -3.95 20.88
CA ALA A 66 5.85 -3.59 21.05
C ALA A 66 5.53 -2.20 20.46
N ALA A 67 6.47 -1.26 20.52
CA ALA A 67 6.31 0.06 19.91
C ALA A 67 6.24 -0.03 18.38
N ALA A 68 7.09 -0.85 17.76
CA ALA A 68 7.06 -1.07 16.31
C ALA A 68 5.76 -1.78 15.85
N ALA A 69 5.26 -2.73 16.64
CA ALA A 69 3.96 -3.35 16.39
C ALA A 69 2.81 -2.32 16.50
N LEU A 70 2.86 -1.41 17.47
CA LEU A 70 1.88 -0.33 17.62
C LEU A 70 1.90 0.65 16.44
N GLU A 71 3.08 1.08 16.01
CA GLU A 71 3.23 1.96 14.83
C GLU A 71 2.71 1.29 13.56
N PHE A 72 2.98 0.00 13.39
CA PHE A 72 2.42 -0.78 12.29
C PHE A 72 0.89 -0.83 12.36
N ALA A 73 0.32 -1.15 13.52
CA ALA A 73 -1.13 -1.20 13.70
C ALA A 73 -1.81 0.16 13.44
N LEU A 74 -1.19 1.26 13.86
CA LEU A 74 -1.66 2.62 13.56
C LEU A 74 -1.65 2.90 12.05
N THR A 75 -0.56 2.52 11.37
CA THR A 75 -0.45 2.65 9.91
C THR A 75 -1.55 1.86 9.20
N LYS A 76 -1.77 0.61 9.63
CA LYS A 76 -2.86 -0.23 9.11
C LYS A 76 -4.24 0.36 9.34
N LYS A 77 -4.49 0.92 10.53
CA LYS A 77 -5.72 1.65 10.84
C LYS A 77 -5.93 2.83 9.89
N GLN A 78 -4.91 3.63 9.63
CA GLN A 78 -4.99 4.77 8.71
C GLN A 78 -5.29 4.33 7.27
N GLN A 79 -4.67 3.24 6.81
CA GLN A 79 -4.93 2.64 5.50
C GLN A 79 -6.36 2.08 5.40
N GLY A 80 -6.86 1.43 6.45
CA GLY A 80 -8.24 0.96 6.54
C GLY A 80 -9.23 2.12 6.47
N ASN A 81 -9.01 3.18 7.27
CA ASN A 81 -9.82 4.39 7.25
C ASN A 81 -9.82 5.09 5.89
N THR A 82 -8.69 5.06 5.19
CA THR A 82 -8.57 5.61 3.84
C THR A 82 -9.39 4.79 2.85
N SER A 83 -9.37 3.46 2.97
CA SER A 83 -10.14 2.56 2.10
C SER A 83 -11.64 2.81 2.27
N LEU A 84 -12.14 2.97 3.51
CA LEU A 84 -13.56 3.22 3.77
C LEU A 84 -14.12 4.48 3.09
N LYS A 85 -13.27 5.44 2.69
CA LYS A 85 -13.72 6.63 1.95
C LYS A 85 -14.33 6.31 0.58
N GLY A 86 -13.98 5.17 -0.02
CA GLY A 86 -14.52 4.76 -1.32
C GLY A 86 -15.96 4.22 -1.26
N GLN A 87 -16.46 3.87 -0.08
CA GLN A 87 -17.84 3.43 0.20
C GLN A 87 -18.37 2.25 -0.64
N THR A 88 -17.51 1.49 -1.31
CA THR A 88 -17.91 0.25 -2.01
C THR A 88 -17.75 -0.99 -1.11
N GLY A 89 -18.40 -2.10 -1.45
CA GLY A 89 -18.18 -3.38 -0.73
C GLY A 89 -16.72 -3.86 -0.81
N ALA A 90 -16.03 -3.59 -1.92
CA ALA A 90 -14.61 -3.89 -2.08
C ALA A 90 -13.73 -3.05 -1.14
N ASP A 91 -14.11 -1.79 -0.89
CA ASP A 91 -13.44 -0.92 0.06
C ASP A 91 -13.58 -1.40 1.50
N VAL A 92 -14.77 -1.87 1.88
CA VAL A 92 -15.02 -2.45 3.21
C VAL A 92 -14.17 -3.70 3.41
N GLY A 93 -14.13 -4.60 2.42
CA GLY A 93 -13.28 -5.79 2.48
C GLY A 93 -11.78 -5.46 2.55
N ARG A 94 -11.32 -4.42 1.85
CA ARG A 94 -9.95 -3.90 1.98
C ARG A 94 -9.69 -3.36 3.38
N ALA A 95 -10.61 -2.57 3.92
CA ALA A 95 -10.48 -1.99 5.24
C ALA A 95 -10.39 -3.07 6.33
N ALA A 96 -11.27 -4.08 6.29
CA ALA A 96 -11.28 -5.20 7.21
C ALA A 96 -9.93 -5.92 7.27
N ARG A 97 -9.38 -6.32 6.10
CA ARG A 97 -8.05 -6.97 6.03
C ARG A 97 -6.93 -6.11 6.59
N ARG A 98 -7.00 -4.77 6.44
CA ARG A 98 -6.00 -3.87 7.02
C ARG A 98 -6.13 -3.83 8.54
N TYR A 99 -7.35 -3.73 9.07
CA TYR A 99 -7.57 -3.76 10.52
C TYR A 99 -7.13 -5.08 11.14
N GLU A 100 -7.47 -6.21 10.52
CA GLU A 100 -7.09 -7.56 10.96
C GLU A 100 -5.57 -7.69 11.09
N ALA A 101 -4.80 -7.33 10.07
CA ALA A 101 -3.34 -7.36 10.13
C ALA A 101 -2.77 -6.49 11.28
N GLY A 102 -3.38 -5.34 11.57
CA GLY A 102 -2.98 -4.50 12.70
C GLY A 102 -3.32 -5.11 14.06
N ILE A 103 -4.47 -5.79 14.16
CA ILE A 103 -4.90 -6.50 15.37
C ILE A 103 -3.97 -7.68 15.64
N GLU A 104 -3.70 -8.52 14.64
CA GLU A 104 -2.80 -9.67 14.75
C GLU A 104 -1.39 -9.26 15.21
N ALA A 105 -0.86 -8.16 14.66
CA ALA A 105 0.43 -7.61 15.08
C ALA A 105 0.45 -7.22 16.57
N LEU A 106 -0.64 -6.65 17.08
CA LEU A 106 -0.78 -6.27 18.48
C LEU A 106 -0.99 -7.48 19.40
N GLU A 107 -1.82 -8.44 18.99
CA GLU A 107 -2.06 -9.67 19.76
C GLU A 107 -0.79 -10.50 19.92
N ALA A 108 0.09 -10.50 18.90
CA ALA A 108 1.38 -11.20 18.96
C ALA A 108 2.37 -10.63 19.99
N VAL A 109 2.29 -9.33 20.29
CA VAL A 109 3.17 -8.66 21.28
C VAL A 109 2.51 -8.48 22.65
N CYS A 110 1.18 -8.46 22.71
CA CYS A 110 0.38 -8.30 23.92
C CYS A 110 -0.71 -9.38 24.00
N PRO A 111 -0.37 -10.63 24.32
CA PRO A 111 -1.35 -11.71 24.39
C PRO A 111 -2.37 -11.45 25.51
N GLY A 112 -3.66 -11.39 25.19
CA GLY A 112 -4.74 -11.31 26.17
C GLY A 112 -5.31 -9.93 26.48
N ALA A 113 -5.11 -8.91 25.64
CA ALA A 113 -5.77 -7.60 25.76
C ALA A 113 -7.26 -7.60 25.35
N ARG A 114 -7.99 -8.71 25.58
CA ARG A 114 -9.43 -8.85 25.34
C ARG A 114 -10.22 -8.72 26.63
#